data_AF-A0AAE4NUC7-F1
#
_entry.id   AF-A0AAE4NUC7-F1
#
_cell.length_a   1.000
_cell.length_b   1.000
_cell.length_c   1.000
_cell.angle_alpha   90.00
_cell.angle_beta   90.00
_cell.angle_gamma   90.00
#
_symmetry.space_group_name_H-M   'P 1'
#
loop_
_entity.id
_entity.type
_entity.pdbx_description
1 polymer ?
#
loop_
_entity_poly.entity_id
_entity_poly.type
_entity_poly.pdbx_seq_one_letter_code
_entity_poly.pdbx_strand_id
1 'polypeptide(L)'
;MGKRAGIIFLAFFTLIAISELGLLAGIYAIPSSKRVEVLNVFPKAYWIFHFSQLVVAGLYILGYFLGFRDKIMAGIVASFIVFRLLSIASILNIKTVLTWREIIQVLVFYVSGMATYYHLEGDRE
;
A
#
# COMPACT_ATOMS: atom_id res chain seq x y z
N MET A 1 4.18 0.07 20.15
CA MET A 1 3.34 1.01 19.36
C MET A 1 2.24 1.53 20.29
N GLY A 2 2.01 2.84 20.38
CA GLY A 2 0.85 3.34 21.15
C GLY A 2 -0.45 2.73 20.60
N LYS A 3 -1.31 2.19 21.47
CA LYS A 3 -2.54 1.45 21.05
C LYS A 3 -3.38 2.21 20.01
N ARG A 4 -3.41 3.54 20.09
CA ARG A 4 -4.13 4.42 19.15
C ARG A 4 -3.51 4.45 17.75
N ALA A 5 -2.19 4.58 17.65
CA ALA A 5 -1.49 4.54 16.37
C ALA A 5 -1.66 3.18 15.69
N GLY A 6 -1.52 2.07 16.43
CA GLY A 6 -1.71 0.73 15.89
C GLY A 6 -3.07 0.53 15.22
N ILE A 7 -4.15 1.03 15.83
CA ILE A 7 -5.52 0.97 15.29
C ILE A 7 -5.67 1.79 14.01
N ILE A 8 -5.11 3.00 13.96
CA ILE A 8 -5.16 3.86 12.76
C ILE A 8 -4.49 3.16 11.58
N PHE A 9 -3.30 2.60 11.80
CA PHE A 9 -2.60 1.85 10.76
C PHE A 9 -3.34 0.57 10.38
N LEU A 10 -3.94 -0.14 11.34
CA LEU A 10 -4.76 -1.31 11.03
C LEU A 10 -5.91 -0.93 10.08
N ALA A 11 -6.70 0.08 10.44
CA ALA A 11 -7.80 0.57 9.60
C ALA A 11 -7.30 0.98 8.21
N PHE A 12 -6.16 1.66 8.16
CA PHE A 12 -5.52 2.06 6.91
C PHE A 12 -5.11 0.87 6.02
N PHE A 13 -4.40 -0.12 6.57
CA PHE A 13 -4.00 -1.32 5.83
C PHE A 13 -5.19 -2.20 5.44
N THR A 14 -6.25 -2.22 6.24
CA THR A 14 -7.51 -2.86 5.86
C THR A 14 -8.15 -2.16 4.65
N LEU A 15 -8.17 -0.83 4.61
CA LEU A 15 -8.68 -0.08 3.45
C LEU A 15 -7.86 -0.34 2.19
N ILE A 16 -6.53 -0.42 2.30
CA ILE A 16 -5.66 -0.82 1.19
C ILE A 16 -6.04 -2.22 0.70
N ALA A 17 -6.10 -3.20 1.61
CA ALA A 17 -6.39 -4.58 1.24
C ALA A 17 -7.75 -4.69 0.52
N ILE A 18 -8.79 -4.00 1.01
CA ILE A 18 -10.10 -3.94 0.36
C ILE A 18 -10.00 -3.30 -1.03
N SER A 19 -9.28 -2.18 -1.17
CA SER A 19 -9.12 -1.49 -2.45
C SER A 19 -8.40 -2.36 -3.49
N GLU A 20 -7.31 -3.03 -3.11
CA GLU A 20 -6.55 -3.92 -3.99
C GLU A 20 -7.35 -5.17 -4.36
N LEU A 21 -8.10 -5.76 -3.42
CA LEU A 21 -9.02 -6.86 -3.72
C LEU A 21 -10.15 -6.41 -4.65
N GLY A 22 -10.68 -5.20 -4.46
CA GLY A 22 -11.69 -4.63 -5.34
C GLY A 22 -11.18 -4.41 -6.77
N LEU A 23 -9.95 -3.92 -6.93
CA LEU A 23 -9.26 -3.78 -8.22
C LEU A 23 -9.15 -5.14 -8.91
N LEU A 24 -8.63 -6.16 -8.20
CA LEU A 24 -8.49 -7.51 -8.73
C LEU A 24 -9.84 -8.11 -9.10
N ALA A 25 -10.84 -8.03 -8.21
CA ALA A 25 -12.19 -8.51 -8.47
C ALA A 25 -12.81 -7.83 -9.70
N GLY A 26 -12.60 -6.52 -9.86
CA GLY A 26 -13.02 -5.77 -11.04
C GLY A 26 -12.40 -6.31 -12.32
N ILE A 27 -11.09 -6.60 -12.34
CA ILE A 27 -10.42 -7.22 -13.49
C ILE A 27 -10.97 -8.61 -13.78
N TYR A 28 -11.23 -9.42 -12.75
CA TYR A 28 -11.80 -10.75 -12.92
C TYR A 28 -13.27 -10.74 -13.37
N ALA A 29 -14.01 -9.68 -13.07
CA ALA A 29 -15.39 -9.51 -13.54
C ALA A 29 -15.48 -9.17 -15.03
N ILE A 30 -14.40 -8.65 -15.64
CA ILE A 30 -14.36 -8.35 -17.08
C ILE A 30 -14.37 -9.66 -17.88
N PRO A 31 -15.04 -9.74 -19.05
CA PRO A 31 -14.96 -10.91 -19.92
C PRO A 31 -13.51 -11.24 -20.30
N SER A 32 -13.16 -12.53 -20.31
CA SER A 32 -11.78 -13.00 -20.55
C SER A 32 -11.15 -12.44 -21.83
N SER A 33 -11.94 -12.24 -22.88
CA SER A 33 -11.52 -11.65 -24.15
C SER A 33 -11.00 -10.22 -24.05
N LYS A 34 -11.44 -9.44 -23.05
CA LYS A 34 -11.05 -8.03 -22.83
C LYS A 34 -10.08 -7.84 -21.67
N ARG A 35 -9.86 -8.86 -20.83
CA ARG A 35 -8.94 -8.76 -19.67
C ARG A 35 -7.51 -8.48 -20.10
N VAL A 36 -7.06 -9.10 -21.18
CA VAL A 36 -5.68 -8.92 -21.68
C VAL A 36 -5.46 -7.47 -22.12
N GLU A 37 -6.44 -6.85 -22.78
CA GLU A 37 -6.37 -5.44 -23.18
C GLU A 37 -6.25 -4.51 -21.96
N VAL A 38 -7.06 -4.76 -20.93
CA VAL A 38 -7.05 -3.97 -19.67
C VAL A 38 -5.74 -4.14 -18.91
N LEU A 39 -5.23 -5.37 -18.81
CA LEU A 39 -3.95 -5.64 -18.15
C LEU A 39 -2.77 -5.04 -18.91
N ASN A 40 -2.88 -4.87 -20.23
CA ASN A 40 -1.84 -4.23 -21.05
C ASN A 40 -1.88 -2.70 -21.03
N VAL A 41 -2.91 -2.07 -20.42
CA VAL A 41 -2.95 -0.60 -20.23
C VAL A 41 -1.80 -0.14 -19.35
N PHE A 42 -1.42 -0.95 -18.37
CA PHE A 42 -0.31 -0.67 -17.46
C PHE A 42 0.83 -1.67 -17.65
N PRO A 43 2.09 -1.28 -17.41
CA PRO A 43 3.23 -2.19 -17.46
C PRO A 43 3.05 -3.34 -16.47
N LYS A 44 3.58 -4.52 -16.79
CA LYS A 44 3.54 -5.69 -15.88
C LYS A 44 4.06 -5.39 -14.46
N ALA A 45 5.07 -4.51 -14.37
CA ALA A 45 5.63 -4.08 -13.09
C ALA A 45 4.60 -3.40 -12.18
N TYR A 46 3.69 -2.58 -12.73
CA TYR A 46 2.60 -1.93 -11.99
C TYR A 46 1.74 -2.98 -11.25
N TRP A 47 1.30 -4.01 -11.96
CA TRP A 47 0.47 -5.08 -11.38
C TRP A 47 1.21 -5.88 -10.32
N ILE A 48 2.50 -6.14 -10.52
CA ILE A 48 3.34 -6.81 -9.52
C ILE A 48 3.41 -5.98 -8.24
N PHE A 49 3.63 -4.67 -8.35
CA PHE A 49 3.71 -3.80 -7.17
C PHE A 49 2.36 -3.66 -6.45
N HIS A 50 1.25 -3.64 -7.16
CA HIS A 50 -0.10 -3.70 -6.56
C HIS A 50 -0.35 -5.02 -5.80
N PHE A 51 0.03 -6.15 -6.40
CA PHE A 51 -0.04 -7.44 -5.70
C PHE A 51 0.87 -7.47 -4.47
N SER A 52 2.10 -6.96 -4.54
CA SER A 52 3.00 -6.83 -3.39
C SER A 52 2.42 -5.94 -2.30
N GLN A 53 1.76 -4.84 -2.64
CA GLN A 53 1.06 -3.97 -1.69
C GLN A 53 -0.05 -4.72 -0.94
N LEU A 54 -0.84 -5.55 -1.64
CA LEU A 54 -1.87 -6.40 -1.02
C LEU A 54 -1.27 -7.39 -0.02
N VAL A 55 -0.17 -8.06 -0.40
CA VAL A 55 0.54 -9.01 0.49
C VAL A 55 1.06 -8.30 1.73
N VAL A 56 1.70 -7.14 1.58
CA VAL A 56 2.22 -6.35 2.71
C VAL A 56 1.10 -5.85 3.61
N ALA A 57 -0.04 -5.43 3.04
CA ALA A 57 -1.21 -5.06 3.82
C ALA A 57 -1.75 -6.24 4.64
N GLY A 58 -1.83 -7.44 4.04
CA GLY A 58 -2.19 -8.66 4.76
C GLY A 58 -1.21 -8.98 5.90
N LEU A 59 0.09 -8.86 5.65
CA LEU A 59 1.12 -9.06 6.68
C LEU A 59 0.99 -8.06 7.83
N TYR A 60 0.65 -6.80 7.56
CA TYR A 60 0.41 -5.82 8.61
C TYR A 60 -0.79 -6.20 9.48
N ILE A 61 -1.92 -6.55 8.85
CA ILE A 61 -3.15 -6.93 9.54
C ILE A 61 -2.88 -8.15 10.44
N LEU A 62 -2.25 -9.19 9.88
CA LEU A 62 -1.87 -10.39 10.64
C LEU A 62 -0.91 -10.04 11.77
N GLY A 63 0.13 -9.25 11.50
CA GLY A 63 1.10 -8.83 12.49
C GLY A 63 0.47 -8.06 13.66
N TYR A 64 -0.54 -7.25 13.39
CA TYR A 64 -1.30 -6.55 14.44
C TYR A 64 -2.04 -7.53 15.35
N PHE A 65 -2.80 -8.49 14.80
CA PHE A 65 -3.57 -9.46 15.60
C PHE A 65 -2.69 -10.50 16.31
N LEU A 66 -1.55 -10.86 15.72
CA LEU A 66 -0.59 -11.81 16.29
C LEU A 66 0.44 -11.15 17.23
N GLY A 67 0.39 -9.82 17.38
CA GLY A 67 1.28 -9.09 18.31
C GLY A 67 2.75 -9.06 17.86
N PHE A 68 3.01 -8.81 16.57
CA PHE A 68 4.37 -8.65 16.05
C PHE A 68 5.12 -7.50 16.74
N ARG A 69 6.44 -7.64 16.85
CA ARG A 69 7.31 -6.62 17.45
C ARG A 69 7.25 -5.32 16.65
N ASP A 70 7.30 -4.17 17.34
CA ASP A 70 7.24 -2.83 16.74
C ASP A 70 8.20 -2.63 15.55
N LYS A 71 9.44 -3.13 15.65
CA LYS A 71 10.43 -3.04 14.56
C LYS A 71 9.99 -3.79 13.29
N ILE A 72 9.32 -4.93 13.45
CA ILE A 72 8.80 -5.73 12.34
C ILE A 72 7.62 -4.99 11.70
N MET A 73 6.71 -4.45 12.52
CA MET A 73 5.59 -3.63 12.05
C MET A 73 6.06 -2.40 11.27
N ALA A 74 7.09 -1.71 11.76
CA ALA A 74 7.71 -0.58 11.06
C ALA A 74 8.35 -1.01 9.73
N GLY A 75 9.01 -2.18 9.70
CA GLY A 75 9.55 -2.76 8.46
C GLY A 75 8.48 -3.03 7.41
N ILE A 76 7.33 -3.59 7.83
CA ILE A 76 6.17 -3.82 6.95
C ILE A 76 5.66 -2.49 6.37
N VAL A 77 5.55 -1.44 7.20
CA VAL A 77 5.16 -0.09 6.74
C VAL A 77 6.16 0.46 5.73
N ALA A 78 7.47 0.34 6.00
CA ALA A 78 8.50 0.79 5.09
C ALA A 78 8.46 0.05 3.73
N SER A 79 8.28 -1.27 3.74
CA SER A 79 8.12 -2.06 2.51
C SER A 79 6.89 -1.62 1.72
N PHE A 80 5.77 -1.33 2.39
CA PHE A 80 4.57 -0.82 1.72
C PHE A 80 4.86 0.48 0.97
N ILE A 81 5.52 1.43 1.63
CA ILE A 81 5.91 2.72 1.03
C ILE A 81 6.81 2.51 -0.19
N VAL A 82 7.80 1.62 -0.11
CA VAL A 82 8.70 1.29 -1.23
C VAL A 82 7.92 0.73 -2.41
N PHE A 83 7.05 -0.26 -2.20
CA PHE A 83 6.24 -0.83 -3.28
C PHE A 83 5.27 0.19 -3.88
N ARG A 84 4.72 1.10 -3.07
CA ARG A 84 3.88 2.18 -3.56
C ARG A 84 4.67 3.15 -4.46
N LEU A 85 5.86 3.55 -4.04
CA LEU A 85 6.77 4.38 -4.85
C LEU A 85 7.14 3.70 -6.17
N LEU A 86 7.49 2.41 -6.13
CA LEU A 86 7.85 1.64 -7.33
C LEU A 86 6.66 1.46 -8.29
N SER A 87 5.44 1.32 -7.76
CA SER A 87 4.22 1.29 -8.59
C SER A 87 4.08 2.57 -9.40
N ILE A 88 4.23 3.73 -8.76
CA ILE A 88 4.16 5.04 -9.42
C ILE A 88 5.31 5.22 -10.41
N ALA A 89 6.52 4.85 -10.02
CA ALA A 89 7.70 4.89 -10.89
C ALA A 89 7.46 4.09 -12.19
N SER A 90 6.76 2.96 -12.10
CA SER A 90 6.45 2.13 -13.27
C SER A 90 5.51 2.80 -14.27
N ILE A 91 4.73 3.80 -13.84
CA ILE A 91 3.77 4.54 -14.69
C ILE A 91 4.14 6.01 -14.90
N LEU A 92 5.34 6.44 -14.48
CA LEU A 92 5.76 7.85 -14.51
C LEU A 92 5.89 8.41 -15.95
N ASN A 93 6.13 7.54 -16.93
CA ASN A 93 6.10 7.88 -18.35
C ASN A 93 4.68 7.94 -18.95
N ILE A 94 3.66 7.53 -18.20
CA ILE A 94 2.25 7.57 -18.58
C ILE A 94 1.64 8.81 -17.89
N LYS A 95 1.64 9.96 -18.58
CA LYS A 95 1.10 11.23 -18.04
C LYS A 95 -0.43 11.16 -17.97
N THR A 96 -0.99 10.79 -16.81
CA THR A 96 -2.44 10.78 -16.57
C THR A 96 -2.80 11.49 -15.26
N VAL A 97 -4.08 11.91 -15.11
CA VAL A 97 -4.64 12.42 -13.85
C VAL A 97 -4.51 11.37 -12.72
N LEU A 98 -4.53 10.08 -13.08
CA LEU A 98 -4.30 8.98 -12.15
C LEU A 98 -2.89 9.06 -11.53
N THR A 99 -1.86 9.34 -12.35
CA THR A 99 -0.46 9.44 -11.92
C THR A 99 -0.27 10.51 -10.84
N TRP A 100 -0.94 11.67 -10.96
CA TRP A 100 -0.89 12.74 -9.97
C TRP A 100 -1.58 12.41 -8.66
N ARG A 101 -2.74 11.75 -8.72
CA ARG A 101 -3.46 11.27 -7.52
C ARG A 101 -2.60 10.28 -6.75
N GLU A 102 -1.91 9.37 -7.43
CA GLU A 102 -1.04 8.40 -6.76
C GLU A 102 0.18 9.05 -6.10
N ILE A 103 0.80 10.03 -6.76
CA ILE A 103 1.93 10.80 -6.19
C ILE A 103 1.51 11.52 -4.91
N ILE A 104 0.34 12.17 -4.90
CA ILE A 104 -0.19 12.86 -3.72
C ILE A 104 -0.47 11.86 -2.59
N GLN A 105 -1.06 10.71 -2.89
CA GLN A 105 -1.27 9.65 -1.89
C GLN A 105 0.05 9.18 -1.28
N VAL A 106 1.09 8.99 -2.08
CA VAL A 106 2.42 8.60 -1.57
C VAL A 106 3.04 9.67 -0.69
N LEU A 107 2.93 10.93 -1.06
CA LEU A 107 3.41 12.05 -0.24
C LEU A 107 2.71 12.06 1.12
N VAL A 108 1.39 11.90 1.14
CA VAL A 108 0.61 11.82 2.39
C VAL A 108 1.00 10.60 3.21
N PHE A 109 1.22 9.43 2.59
CA PHE A 109 1.63 8.21 3.29
C PHE A 109 3.05 8.28 3.85
N TYR A 110 3.97 8.86 3.10
CA TYR A 110 5.35 9.04 3.53
C TYR A 110 5.39 9.98 4.74
N VAL A 111 4.71 11.13 4.66
CA VAL A 111 4.63 12.09 5.77
C VAL A 111 3.93 11.49 6.99
N SER A 112 2.84 10.76 6.80
CA SER A 112 2.11 10.11 7.91
C SER A 112 2.90 8.97 8.57
N GLY A 113 3.61 8.18 7.76
CA GLY A 113 4.48 7.10 8.22
C GLY A 113 5.68 7.63 9.01
N MET A 114 6.33 8.68 8.51
CA MET A 114 7.43 9.36 9.20
C MET A 114 6.97 10.05 10.48
N ALA A 115 5.83 10.76 10.45
CA ALA A 115 5.26 11.38 11.64
C ALA A 115 4.95 10.36 12.74
N THR A 116 4.48 9.17 12.36
CA THR A 116 4.24 8.07 13.30
C THR A 116 5.54 7.48 13.83
N TYR A 117 6.55 7.26 12.97
CA TYR A 117 7.87 6.79 13.41
C TYR A 117 8.47 7.72 14.47
N TYR A 118 8.45 9.03 14.23
CA TYR A 118 8.96 10.03 15.18
C TYR A 118 8.13 10.13 16.46
N HIS A 119 6.80 9.99 16.40
CA HIS A 119 5.97 9.94 17.61
C HIS A 119 6.21 8.69 18.45
N LEU A 120 6.54 7.56 17.82
CA LEU A 120 6.88 6.32 18.52
C LEU A 120 8.28 6.35 19.16
N GLU A 121 9.15 7.26 18.69
CA GLU A 121 10.49 7.50 19.25
C GLU A 121 10.45 8.50 20.41
N GLY A 122 9.56 9.50 20.37
CA GLY A 122 9.42 10.52 21.42
C GLY A 122 8.84 10.04 22.76
N ASP A 123 8.12 8.91 22.79
CA ASP A 123 7.58 8.30 24.02
C ASP A 123 8.64 7.46 24.79
N ARG A 124 9.93 7.55 24.43
CA ARG A 124 11.05 6.83 25.06
C ARG A 124 12.01 7.70 25.89
N GLU A 125 11.65 8.95 26.18
CA GLU A 125 12.33 9.78 27.19
C GLU A 125 11.48 9.93 28.46
#